data_AF-A0A4Y2KP90-F1
#
_entry.id   AF-A0A4Y2KP90-F1
#
_cell.length_a   1.000
_cell.length_b   1.000
_cell.length_c   1.000
_cell.angle_alpha   90.00
_cell.angle_beta   90.00
_cell.angle_gamma   90.00
#
_symmetry.space_group_name_H-M   'P 1'
#
loop_
_entity.id
_entity.type
_entity.pdbx_description
1 polymer ?
#
loop_
_entity_poly.entity_id
_entity_poly.type
_entity_poly.pdbx_seq_one_letter_code
_entity_poly.pdbx_strand_id
1 'polypeptide(L)'
;MDKLEYQAIEMLGASNYNSWCDDCVILLEMDCWGIVKGTKTSPAKGATAKEVKDYRMRKSRAYSIIYLNTEKTHRPLISDTEDASKAWEKLKQHFRPE
;
A
#
# COMPACT_ATOMS: atom_id res chain seq x y z
N MET A 1 -11.30 -16.72 -29.78
CA MET A 1 -10.10 -16.36 -28.99
C MET A 1 -10.49 -15.08 -28.27
N ASP A 2 -11.08 -15.23 -27.08
CA ASP A 2 -11.52 -14.08 -26.30
C ASP A 2 -10.32 -13.21 -25.99
N LYS A 3 -10.42 -11.92 -26.33
CA LYS A 3 -9.52 -10.90 -25.81
C LYS A 3 -9.65 -10.99 -24.29
N LEU A 4 -8.61 -11.50 -23.63
CA LEU A 4 -8.33 -11.12 -22.25
C LEU A 4 -8.11 -9.61 -22.29
N GLU A 5 -9.19 -8.84 -22.13
CA GLU A 5 -9.08 -7.45 -21.74
C GLU A 5 -8.45 -7.50 -20.34
N TYR A 6 -7.14 -7.28 -20.30
CA TYR A 6 -6.46 -6.97 -19.06
C TYR A 6 -7.05 -5.65 -18.58
N GLN A 7 -8.02 -5.74 -17.68
CA GLN A 7 -8.63 -4.59 -17.05
C GLN A 7 -7.51 -3.82 -16.34
N ALA A 8 -7.31 -2.56 -16.72
CA ALA A 8 -6.29 -1.74 -16.12
C ALA A 8 -6.61 -1.55 -14.64
N ILE A 9 -5.60 -1.70 -13.77
CA ILE A 9 -5.77 -1.39 -12.34
C ILE A 9 -6.11 0.09 -12.22
N GLU A 10 -7.26 0.39 -11.66
CA GLU A 10 -7.72 1.76 -11.48
C GLU A 10 -7.02 2.39 -10.28
N MET A 11 -6.67 3.67 -10.40
CA MET A 11 -6.17 4.44 -9.26
C MET A 11 -7.31 4.69 -8.28
N LEU A 12 -6.98 4.88 -7.00
CA LEU A 12 -7.95 5.23 -5.97
C LEU A 12 -8.57 6.59 -6.25
N GLY A 13 -9.87 6.58 -6.51
CA GLY A 13 -10.75 7.73 -6.63
C GLY A 13 -11.93 7.63 -5.65
N ALA A 14 -12.89 8.55 -5.79
CA ALA A 14 -13.98 8.74 -4.81
C ALA A 14 -14.95 7.56 -4.67
N SER A 15 -15.09 6.72 -5.69
CA SER A 15 -16.14 5.68 -5.76
C SER A 15 -15.62 4.24 -5.81
N ASN A 16 -14.30 4.03 -5.86
CA ASN A 16 -13.71 2.71 -6.16
C ASN A 16 -12.83 2.16 -5.02
N TYR A 17 -12.96 2.68 -3.80
CA TYR A 17 -12.11 2.26 -2.66
C TYR A 17 -12.06 0.74 -2.45
N ASN A 18 -13.18 0.02 -2.65
CA ASN A 18 -13.24 -1.43 -2.51
C ASN A 18 -12.41 -2.18 -3.54
N SER A 19 -12.66 -1.92 -4.83
CA SER A 19 -11.92 -2.58 -5.90
C SER A 19 -10.44 -2.20 -5.86
N TRP A 20 -10.14 -0.94 -5.53
CA TRP A 20 -8.76 -0.49 -5.31
C TRP A 20 -8.07 -1.26 -4.18
N CYS A 21 -8.79 -1.59 -3.10
CA CYS A 21 -8.23 -2.40 -2.03
C CYS A 21 -7.83 -3.79 -2.54
N ASP A 22 -8.70 -4.45 -3.30
CA ASP A 22 -8.43 -5.78 -3.87
C ASP A 22 -7.22 -5.74 -4.83
N ASP A 23 -7.12 -4.71 -5.66
CA ASP A 23 -5.98 -4.49 -6.56
C ASP A 23 -4.68 -4.24 -5.78
N CYS A 24 -4.73 -3.45 -4.71
CA CYS A 24 -3.56 -3.20 -3.86
C CYS A 24 -3.08 -4.48 -3.16
N VAL A 25 -3.99 -5.37 -2.75
CA VAL A 25 -3.61 -6.69 -2.20
C VAL A 25 -2.85 -7.52 -3.23
N ILE A 26 -3.22 -7.45 -4.50
CA ILE A 26 -2.53 -8.16 -5.60
C ILE A 26 -1.17 -7.52 -5.90
N LEU A 27 -1.09 -6.19 -5.93
CA LEU A 27 0.14 -5.46 -6.22
C LEU A 27 1.20 -5.57 -5.11
N LEU A 28 0.76 -5.74 -3.87
CA LEU A 28 1.62 -5.88 -2.70
C LEU A 28 1.95 -7.35 -2.46
N GLU A 29 3.21 -7.74 -2.70
CA GLU A 29 3.74 -9.04 -2.25
C GLU A 29 3.38 -9.32 -0.78
N MET A 30 3.18 -10.58 -0.39
CA MET A 30 2.68 -10.96 0.94
C MET A 30 3.37 -10.27 2.11
N ASP A 31 4.69 -10.09 2.06
CA ASP A 31 5.45 -9.39 3.10
C ASP A 31 5.17 -7.87 3.12
N CYS A 32 4.99 -7.25 1.95
CA CYS A 32 4.62 -5.84 1.84
C CYS A 32 3.18 -5.61 2.33
N TRP A 33 2.25 -6.51 1.97
CA TRP A 33 0.89 -6.48 2.50
C TRP A 33 0.87 -6.67 4.02
N GLY A 34 1.73 -7.55 4.54
CA GLY A 34 1.93 -7.73 5.97
C GLY A 34 2.38 -6.45 6.69
N ILE A 35 3.19 -5.61 6.05
CA ILE A 35 3.61 -4.29 6.55
C ILE A 35 2.43 -3.31 6.56
N VAL A 36 1.63 -3.24 5.48
CA VAL A 36 0.47 -2.35 5.40
C VAL A 36 -0.54 -2.64 6.50
N LYS A 37 -0.82 -3.93 6.75
CA LYS A 37 -1.70 -4.38 7.84
C LYS A 37 -1.09 -4.25 9.25
N GLY A 38 0.18 -3.85 9.38
CA GLY A 38 0.90 -3.84 10.66
C GLY A 38 1.23 -5.21 11.24
N THR A 39 0.94 -6.30 10.52
CA THR A 39 1.23 -7.69 10.95
C THR A 39 2.70 -8.07 10.85
N LYS A 40 3.50 -7.38 10.02
CA LYS A 40 4.96 -7.53 9.97
C LYS A 40 5.65 -6.48 10.82
N THR A 41 6.20 -6.96 11.92
CA THR A 41 6.97 -6.16 12.87
C THR A 41 8.36 -5.82 12.34
N SER A 42 8.92 -4.73 12.86
CA SER A 42 10.32 -4.37 12.63
C SER A 42 11.27 -5.51 13.02
N PRO A 43 12.44 -5.64 12.36
CA PRO A 43 13.46 -6.61 12.73
C PRO A 43 13.86 -6.48 14.21
N ALA A 44 14.08 -7.62 14.87
CA ALA A 44 14.42 -7.68 16.29
C ALA A 44 15.79 -7.08 16.60
N LYS A 45 16.02 -6.77 17.89
CA LYS A 45 17.34 -6.34 18.38
C LYS A 45 18.32 -7.51 18.20
N GLY A 46 19.30 -7.34 17.31
CA GLY A 46 20.23 -8.40 16.89
C GLY A 46 20.04 -8.89 15.44
N ALA A 47 19.03 -8.37 14.73
CA ALA A 47 18.88 -8.62 13.30
C ALA A 47 20.12 -8.17 12.52
N THR A 48 20.45 -8.93 11.49
CA THR A 48 21.54 -8.62 10.57
C THR A 48 21.28 -7.30 9.83
N ALA A 49 22.36 -6.63 9.40
CA ALA A 49 22.23 -5.42 8.58
C ALA A 49 21.43 -5.68 7.28
N LYS A 50 21.50 -6.90 6.75
CA LYS A 50 20.71 -7.34 5.58
C LYS A 50 19.22 -7.35 5.88
N GLU A 51 18.79 -7.97 6.97
CA GLU A 51 17.37 -8.02 7.36
C GLU A 51 16.78 -6.62 7.61
N VAL A 52 17.55 -5.73 8.24
CA VAL A 52 17.15 -4.34 8.45
C VAL A 52 16.99 -3.60 7.13
N LYS A 53 17.94 -3.77 6.20
CA LYS A 53 17.88 -3.17 4.86
C LYS A 53 16.69 -3.71 4.07
N ASP A 54 16.48 -5.02 4.06
CA ASP A 54 15.40 -5.68 3.32
C ASP A 54 14.03 -5.22 3.88
N TYR A 55 13.89 -5.12 5.20
CA TYR A 55 12.66 -4.58 5.80
C TYR A 55 12.38 -3.13 5.39
N ARG A 56 13.38 -2.25 5.43
CA ARG A 56 13.24 -0.85 4.99
C ARG A 56 12.85 -0.77 3.51
N MET A 57 13.44 -1.60 2.67
CA MET A 57 13.11 -1.67 1.24
C MET A 57 11.65 -2.09 1.02
N ARG A 58 11.16 -3.11 1.76
CA ARG A 58 9.75 -3.51 1.71
C ARG A 58 8.81 -2.40 2.18
N LYS A 59 9.14 -1.67 3.26
CA LYS A 59 8.35 -0.51 3.72
C LYS A 59 8.25 0.57 2.63
N SER A 60 9.38 0.95 2.04
CA SER A 60 9.44 1.98 1.00
C SER A 60 8.67 1.55 -0.25
N ARG A 61 8.77 0.28 -0.65
CA ARG A 61 8.01 -0.29 -1.76
C ARG A 61 6.51 -0.27 -1.50
N ALA A 62 6.08 -0.68 -0.31
CA ALA A 62 4.66 -0.69 0.06
C ALA A 62 4.06 0.72 0.00
N TYR A 63 4.75 1.72 0.57
CA TYR A 63 4.30 3.12 0.50
C TYR A 63 4.28 3.64 -0.95
N SER A 64 5.32 3.36 -1.73
CA SER A 64 5.40 3.77 -3.14
C SER A 64 4.24 3.21 -3.97
N ILE A 65 3.87 1.95 -3.77
CA ILE A 65 2.72 1.33 -4.45
C ILE A 65 1.42 2.05 -4.08
N ILE A 66 1.18 2.29 -2.79
CA ILE A 66 -0.01 3.03 -2.33
C ILE A 66 -0.06 4.43 -2.96
N TYR A 67 1.04 5.18 -2.88
CA TYR A 67 1.11 6.55 -3.38
C TYR A 67 0.92 6.64 -4.90
N LEU A 68 1.55 5.74 -5.65
CA LEU A 68 1.44 5.71 -7.12
C LEU A 68 0.07 5.26 -7.59
N ASN A 69 -0.61 4.37 -6.86
CA ASN A 69 -1.97 3.93 -7.16
C ASN A 69 -3.04 4.81 -6.51
N THR A 70 -2.68 5.96 -5.93
CA THR A 70 -3.64 6.96 -5.45
C THR A 70 -3.71 8.11 -6.45
N GLU A 71 -4.93 8.54 -6.83
CA GLU A 71 -5.10 9.70 -7.70
C GLU A 71 -4.43 10.95 -7.11
N LYS A 72 -3.92 11.83 -7.98
CA LYS A 72 -3.16 13.01 -7.55
C LYS A 72 -3.93 13.93 -6.61
N THR A 73 -5.24 14.00 -6.76
CA THR A 73 -6.19 14.75 -5.91
C THR A 73 -6.21 14.25 -4.47
N HIS A 74 -5.97 12.95 -4.26
CA HIS A 74 -6.05 12.28 -2.96
C HIS A 74 -4.67 12.05 -2.31
N ARG A 75 -3.56 12.17 -3.06
CA ARG A 75 -2.19 12.07 -2.52
C ARG A 75 -1.87 13.01 -1.35
N PRO A 76 -2.40 14.25 -1.28
CA PRO A 76 -2.19 15.11 -0.11
C PRO A 76 -2.65 14.50 1.22
N LEU A 77 -3.57 13.53 1.20
CA LEU A 77 -4.04 12.84 2.42
C LEU A 77 -2.94 12.01 3.09
N ILE A 78 -1.93 11.58 2.33
CA ILE A 78 -0.88 10.66 2.78
C ILE A 78 0.53 11.21 2.65
N SER A 79 0.70 12.44 2.13
CA SER A 79 2.02 13.02 1.82
C SER A 79 2.86 13.38 3.04
N ASP A 80 2.28 13.40 4.24
CA ASP A 80 2.95 13.70 5.50
C ASP A 80 3.54 12.46 6.19
N THR A 81 3.40 11.27 5.59
CA THR A 81 3.91 10.01 6.13
C THR A 81 4.63 9.21 5.05
N GLU A 82 5.71 8.53 5.43
CA GLU A 82 6.35 7.49 4.61
C GLU A 82 5.98 6.08 5.09
N ASP A 83 5.19 6.00 6.16
CA ASP A 83 4.71 4.73 6.70
C ASP A 83 3.48 4.25 5.92
N ALA A 84 3.64 3.14 5.22
CA ALA A 84 2.60 2.53 4.39
C ALA A 84 1.34 2.15 5.17
N SER A 85 1.47 1.72 6.42
CA SER A 85 0.33 1.36 7.26
C SER A 85 -0.46 2.61 7.66
N LYS A 86 0.23 3.67 8.06
CA LYS A 86 -0.42 4.96 8.35
C LYS A 86 -1.08 5.57 7.12
N ALA A 87 -0.42 5.51 5.97
CA ALA A 87 -0.98 5.99 4.70
C ALA A 87 -2.28 5.25 4.36
N TRP A 88 -2.28 3.93 4.49
CA TRP A 88 -3.46 3.09 4.27
C TRP A 88 -4.62 3.46 5.19
N GLU A 89 -4.38 3.58 6.49
CA GLU A 89 -5.41 3.93 7.47
C GLU A 89 -6.01 5.32 7.21
N LYS A 90 -5.21 6.30 6.80
CA LYS A 90 -5.72 7.62 6.42
C LYS A 90 -6.65 7.58 5.20
N LEU A 91 -6.27 6.83 4.17
CA LEU A 91 -7.12 6.62 3.00
C LEU A 91 -8.41 5.90 3.40
N LYS A 92 -8.31 4.84 4.22
CA LYS A 92 -9.46 4.12 4.75
C LYS A 92 -10.43 5.04 5.49
N GLN A 93 -9.96 5.83 6.44
CA GLN A 93 -10.79 6.77 7.20
C GLN A 93 -11.47 7.82 6.32
N HIS A 94 -10.79 8.27 5.25
CA HIS A 94 -11.34 9.27 4.34
C HIS A 94 -12.44 8.70 3.44
N PHE A 95 -12.23 7.55 2.82
CA PHE A 95 -13.18 6.95 1.86
C PHE A 95 -14.20 6.02 2.51
N ARG A 96 -13.94 5.58 3.75
CA ARG A 96 -14.82 4.77 4.59
C ARG A 96 -14.79 5.26 6.03
N PRO A 97 -15.36 6.45 6.29
CA PRO A 97 -15.67 6.84 7.65
C PRO A 97 -16.65 5.81 8.24
N GLU A 98 -16.34 5.28 9.42
CA GLU A 98 -17.26 4.42 10.19
C GLU A 98 -18.49 5.19 10.66
#